data_AF-A0AAW0JEX0-F1
#
_entry.id   AF-A0AAW0JEX0-F1
#
_cell.length_a   1.000
_cell.length_b   1.000
_cell.length_c   1.000
_cell.angle_alpha   90.00
_cell.angle_beta   90.00
_cell.angle_gamma   90.00
#
_symmetry.space_group_name_H-M   'P 1'
#
loop_
_entity.id
_entity.type
_entity.pdbx_description
1 polymer ?
#
loop_
_entity_poly.entity_id
_entity_poly.type
_entity_poly.pdbx_seq_one_letter_code
_entity_poly.pdbx_strand_id
1 'polypeptide(L)'
;MTWKEEDNNKSSQYIDWIRGFYNSMAPFVSSGPRAAFVNYMYFDLGVMKLVSTSVQPEDAVEIARLWGEKYFLKNYDRLVRVKTLIDPNNVFRNQQGIPPNSQTVTKQRNKE
;
A
#
# COMPACT_ATOMS: atom_id res chain seq x y z
N MET A 1 -16.19 16.29 -0.79
CA MET A 1 -16.69 16.46 -2.17
C MET A 1 -17.38 15.18 -2.56
N THR A 2 -18.65 15.24 -2.92
CA THR A 2 -19.40 14.11 -3.48
C THR A 2 -20.05 14.61 -4.75
N TRP A 3 -20.05 13.83 -5.82
CA TRP A 3 -20.77 14.17 -7.04
C TRP A 3 -21.85 13.12 -7.31
N LYS A 4 -22.83 13.50 -8.13
CA LYS A 4 -23.95 12.64 -8.52
C LYS A 4 -23.63 11.91 -9.81
N GLU A 5 -24.35 10.83 -10.08
CA GLU A 5 -24.15 9.99 -11.28
C GLU A 5 -24.26 10.80 -12.60
N GLU A 6 -25.13 11.80 -12.63
CA GLU A 6 -25.30 12.74 -13.75
C GLU A 6 -24.02 13.50 -14.14
N ASP A 7 -23.08 13.67 -13.20
CA ASP A 7 -21.81 14.35 -13.41
C ASP A 7 -20.63 13.39 -13.63
N ASN A 8 -20.87 12.10 -13.88
CA ASN A 8 -19.80 11.12 -14.10
C ASN A 8 -18.86 11.50 -15.26
N ASN A 9 -19.35 12.21 -16.27
CA ASN A 9 -18.55 12.74 -17.37
C ASN A 9 -17.52 13.80 -16.92
N LYS A 10 -17.70 14.40 -15.73
CA LYS A 10 -16.76 15.37 -15.11
C LYS A 10 -15.89 14.74 -14.02
N SER A 11 -15.95 13.43 -13.82
CA SER A 11 -15.21 12.72 -12.76
C SER A 11 -13.71 13.04 -12.76
N SER A 12 -13.07 13.14 -13.93
CA SER A 12 -11.66 13.52 -14.05
C SER A 12 -11.37 14.89 -13.42
N GLN A 13 -12.24 15.90 -13.65
CA GLN A 13 -12.06 17.24 -13.10
C GLN A 13 -12.14 17.26 -11.58
N TYR A 14 -13.05 16.47 -10.99
CA TYR A 14 -13.15 16.35 -9.53
C TYR A 14 -11.93 15.66 -8.91
N ILE A 15 -11.39 14.65 -9.59
CA ILE A 15 -10.17 13.96 -9.18
C ILE A 15 -8.95 14.90 -9.29
N ASP A 16 -8.84 15.66 -10.37
CA ASP A 16 -7.76 16.64 -10.53
C ASP A 16 -7.84 17.75 -9.48
N TRP A 17 -9.05 18.20 -9.15
CA TRP A 17 -9.27 19.19 -8.09
C TRP A 17 -8.78 18.68 -6.72
N ILE A 18 -9.15 17.47 -6.31
CA ILE A 18 -8.73 16.93 -4.99
C ILE A 18 -7.22 16.68 -4.94
N ARG A 19 -6.60 16.26 -6.06
CA ARG A 19 -5.14 16.12 -6.19
C ARG A 19 -4.44 17.47 -6.09
N GLY A 20 -4.98 18.49 -6.75
CA GLY A 20 -4.52 19.88 -6.63
C GLY A 20 -4.56 20.36 -5.19
N PHE A 21 -5.70 20.19 -4.51
CA PHE A 21 -5.85 20.52 -3.09
C PHE A 21 -4.87 19.76 -2.19
N TYR A 22 -4.73 18.44 -2.39
CA TYR A 22 -3.77 17.62 -1.66
C TYR A 22 -2.34 18.15 -1.83
N ASN A 23 -1.93 18.53 -3.04
CA ASN A 23 -0.61 19.08 -3.32
C ASN A 23 -0.42 20.46 -2.68
N SER A 24 -1.41 21.36 -2.76
CA SER A 24 -1.37 22.68 -2.12
C SER A 24 -1.21 22.62 -0.60
N MET A 25 -1.74 21.56 0.04
CA MET A 25 -1.61 21.35 1.49
C MET A 25 -0.27 20.74 1.92
N ALA A 26 0.58 20.30 0.99
CA ALA A 26 1.84 19.62 1.31
C ALA A 26 2.77 20.35 2.31
N PRO A 27 2.96 21.68 2.28
CA PRO A 27 3.87 22.36 3.21
C PRO A 27 3.31 22.52 4.63
N PHE A 28 2.00 22.29 4.84
CA PHE A 28 1.32 22.55 6.11
C PHE A 28 1.00 21.27 6.90
N VAL A 29 1.31 20.09 6.35
CA VAL A 29 1.00 18.79 6.95
C VAL A 29 2.29 18.02 7.26
N SER A 30 2.16 16.84 7.88
CA SER A 30 3.30 15.97 8.18
C SER A 30 4.21 15.75 6.97
N SER A 31 5.52 15.72 7.20
CA SER A 31 6.56 15.44 6.20
C SER A 31 7.53 14.37 6.70
N GLY A 32 8.16 13.66 5.76
CA GLY A 32 9.18 12.63 6.06
C GLY A 32 8.71 11.37 6.81
N PRO A 33 7.64 10.64 6.38
CA PRO A 33 6.83 10.79 5.18
C PRO A 33 5.55 11.61 5.41
N ARG A 34 4.86 12.00 4.33
CA ARG A 34 3.48 12.50 4.45
C ARG A 34 2.57 11.37 4.91
N ALA A 35 2.19 11.40 6.18
CA ALA A 35 1.42 10.35 6.84
C ALA A 35 0.01 10.23 6.27
N ALA A 36 -0.52 9.02 6.34
CA ALA A 36 -1.87 8.67 5.92
C ALA A 36 -2.48 7.71 6.94
N PHE A 37 -3.80 7.56 6.91
CA PHE A 37 -4.51 6.63 7.79
C PHE A 37 -5.08 5.47 6.98
N VAL A 38 -4.79 4.22 7.39
CA VAL A 38 -5.11 3.01 6.62
C VAL A 38 -6.60 2.84 6.32
N ASN A 39 -7.51 3.32 7.19
CA ASN A 39 -8.95 3.21 6.94
C ASN A 39 -9.46 4.25 5.92
N TYR A 40 -8.65 5.24 5.55
CA TYR A 40 -8.89 6.15 4.43
C TYR A 40 -7.95 5.80 3.28
N MET A 41 -8.14 4.60 2.71
CA MET A 41 -7.32 4.05 1.63
C MET A 41 -7.22 5.05 0.46
N TYR A 42 -5.99 5.42 0.11
CA TYR A 42 -5.70 6.32 -0.99
C TYR A 42 -4.76 5.62 -1.99
N PHE A 43 -5.31 5.14 -3.10
CA PHE A 43 -4.57 4.37 -4.10
C PHE A 43 -3.50 5.20 -4.85
N ASP A 44 -3.64 6.51 -4.85
CA ASP A 44 -2.64 7.44 -5.39
C ASP A 44 -1.34 7.47 -4.55
N LEU A 45 -1.27 6.78 -3.40
CA LEU A 45 -0.01 6.54 -2.67
C LEU A 45 0.89 5.48 -3.32
N GLY A 46 0.39 4.77 -4.34
CA GLY A 46 1.04 3.64 -4.98
C GLY A 46 0.29 2.34 -4.70
N VAL A 47 0.37 1.39 -5.64
CA VAL A 47 -0.31 0.10 -5.57
C VAL A 47 0.61 -1.01 -6.04
N MET A 48 0.58 -2.15 -5.36
CA MET A 48 1.16 -3.40 -5.82
C MET A 48 0.33 -3.95 -6.99
N LYS A 49 0.99 -4.30 -8.10
CA LYS A 49 0.34 -5.10 -9.14
C LYS A 49 0.16 -6.53 -8.63
N LEU A 50 -1.09 -6.94 -8.42
CA LEU A 50 -1.42 -8.32 -8.08
C LEU A 50 -1.22 -9.19 -9.33
N VAL A 51 -0.03 -9.79 -9.47
CA VAL A 51 0.20 -10.80 -10.50
C VAL A 51 -0.43 -12.12 -10.04
N SER A 52 -1.09 -12.84 -10.96
CA SER A 52 -1.76 -14.12 -10.68
C SER A 52 -0.80 -15.24 -10.28
N THR A 53 0.50 -15.08 -10.56
CA THR A 53 1.54 -16.01 -10.15
C THR A 53 1.86 -15.86 -8.65
N SER A 54 2.05 -17.00 -7.97
CA SER A 54 2.40 -17.09 -6.54
C SER A 54 3.73 -16.44 -6.15
N VAL A 55 4.48 -15.93 -7.13
CA VAL A 55 5.79 -15.34 -6.95
C VAL A 55 5.61 -13.85 -6.66
N GLN A 56 5.83 -13.47 -5.41
CA GLN A 56 6.00 -12.07 -5.05
C GLN A 56 7.29 -11.56 -5.70
N PRO A 57 7.34 -10.32 -6.22
CA PRO A 57 8.60 -9.69 -6.62
C PRO A 57 9.62 -9.81 -5.47
N GLU A 58 10.90 -10.04 -5.77
CA GLU A 58 11.95 -10.04 -4.74
C GLU A 58 11.89 -8.80 -3.83
N ASP A 59 11.45 -7.67 -4.37
CA ASP A 59 11.40 -6.37 -3.71
C ASP A 59 10.01 -5.97 -3.19
N ALA A 60 9.06 -6.90 -3.06
CA ALA A 60 7.68 -6.59 -2.65
C ALA A 60 7.59 -5.75 -1.35
N VAL A 61 8.44 -6.06 -0.36
CA VAL A 61 8.51 -5.32 0.91
C VAL A 61 8.98 -3.88 0.72
N GLU A 62 9.91 -3.65 -0.21
CA GLU A 62 10.43 -2.31 -0.46
C GLU A 62 9.46 -1.48 -1.32
N ILE A 63 8.83 -2.10 -2.32
CA ILE A 63 7.73 -1.48 -3.08
C ILE A 63 6.61 -1.06 -2.13
N ALA A 64 6.21 -1.95 -1.21
CA ALA A 64 5.16 -1.67 -0.25
C ALA A 64 5.54 -0.67 0.84
N ARG A 65 6.84 -0.40 1.04
CA ARG A 65 7.31 0.63 1.98
C ARG A 65 6.79 2.03 1.61
N LEU A 66 6.59 2.29 0.30
CA LEU A 66 6.09 3.57 -0.23
C LEU A 66 4.76 4.01 0.40
N TRP A 67 3.82 3.08 0.61
CA TRP A 67 2.56 3.35 1.33
C TRP A 67 2.61 2.85 2.78
N GLY A 68 3.35 1.78 3.06
CA GLY A 68 3.46 1.15 4.37
C GLY A 68 3.98 2.11 5.44
N GLU A 69 5.02 2.89 5.15
CA GLU A 69 5.54 3.88 6.10
C GLU A 69 4.61 5.09 6.25
N LYS A 70 3.83 5.44 5.22
CA LYS A 70 2.83 6.51 5.35
C LYS A 70 1.72 6.11 6.32
N TYR A 71 1.31 4.83 6.31
CA TYR A 71 0.27 4.31 7.19
C TYR A 71 0.77 3.94 8.59
N PHE A 72 1.96 3.34 8.69
CA PHE A 72 2.42 2.67 9.91
C PHE A 72 3.71 3.24 10.48
N LEU A 73 4.36 4.18 9.79
CA LEU A 73 5.66 4.75 10.18
C LEU A 73 6.65 3.61 10.51
N LYS A 74 7.40 3.74 11.61
CA LYS A 74 8.36 2.76 12.10
C LYS A 74 7.76 1.39 12.46
N ASN A 75 6.43 1.27 12.52
CA ASN A 75 5.79 -0.03 12.78
C ASN A 75 5.74 -0.93 11.55
N TYR A 76 6.00 -0.40 10.36
CA TYR A 76 5.93 -1.16 9.11
C TYR A 76 6.78 -2.44 9.15
N ASP A 77 8.04 -2.36 9.56
CA ASP A 77 8.94 -3.52 9.62
C ASP A 77 8.44 -4.60 10.60
N ARG A 78 7.82 -4.18 11.72
CA ARG A 78 7.22 -5.11 12.68
C ARG A 78 6.02 -5.82 12.05
N LEU A 79 5.20 -5.11 11.28
CA LEU A 79 4.04 -5.68 10.61
C LEU A 79 4.44 -6.67 9.51
N VAL A 80 5.50 -6.38 8.74
CA VAL A 80 6.07 -7.33 7.77
C VAL A 80 6.50 -8.63 8.47
N ARG A 81 7.17 -8.54 9.63
CA ARG A 81 7.54 -9.73 10.42
C ARG A 81 6.31 -10.52 10.88
N VAL A 82 5.29 -9.84 11.39
CA VAL A 82 4.03 -10.49 11.82
C VAL A 82 3.36 -11.17 10.63
N LYS A 83 3.21 -10.46 9.50
CA LYS A 83 2.63 -11.02 8.26
C LYS A 83 3.37 -12.27 7.78
N THR A 84 4.70 -12.23 7.82
CA THR A 84 5.56 -13.37 7.45
C THR A 84 5.30 -14.58 8.35
N LEU A 85 5.05 -14.37 9.63
CA LEU A 85 4.76 -15.45 10.59
C LEU A 85 3.36 -16.04 10.40
N ILE A 86 2.35 -15.18 10.24
CA ILE A 86 0.94 -15.61 10.25
C ILE A 86 0.38 -16.00 8.88
N ASP A 87 0.96 -15.48 7.79
CA ASP A 87 0.52 -15.74 6.41
C ASP A 87 1.72 -15.72 5.44
N PRO A 88 2.65 -16.69 5.56
CA PRO A 88 3.87 -16.77 4.75
C PRO A 88 3.58 -16.96 3.25
N ASN A 89 2.46 -17.60 2.92
CA ASN A 89 2.02 -17.84 1.54
C ASN A 89 1.26 -16.64 0.94
N ASN A 90 1.10 -15.57 1.71
CA ASN A 90 0.41 -14.34 1.32
C ASN A 90 -1.01 -14.59 0.77
N VAL A 91 -1.77 -15.47 1.42
CA VAL A 91 -3.16 -15.79 1.05
C VAL A 91 -4.04 -14.54 1.16
N PHE A 92 -3.89 -13.77 2.23
CA PHE A 92 -4.62 -12.53 2.46
C PHE A 92 -3.84 -11.33 1.90
N ARG A 93 -4.12 -10.98 0.65
CA ARG A 93 -3.42 -9.89 -0.06
C ARG A 93 -4.39 -8.93 -0.77
N ASN A 94 -4.00 -7.67 -0.89
CA ASN A 94 -4.69 -6.65 -1.70
C ASN A 94 -3.64 -5.68 -2.30
N GLN A 95 -4.08 -4.67 -3.06
CA GLN A 95 -3.16 -3.75 -3.75
C GLN A 95 -2.22 -2.95 -2.82
N GLN A 96 -2.56 -2.71 -1.55
CA GLN A 96 -1.73 -1.99 -0.59
C GLN A 96 -1.46 -2.83 0.68
N GLY A 97 -1.52 -4.15 0.56
CA GLY A 97 -1.33 -5.06 1.67
C GLY A 97 0.12 -5.06 2.14
N ILE A 98 0.34 -5.50 3.37
CA ILE A 98 1.68 -5.80 3.88
C ILE A 98 2.11 -7.14 3.27
N PRO A 99 3.22 -7.20 2.52
CA PRO A 99 3.73 -8.46 1.99
C PRO A 99 4.58 -9.21 3.04
N PRO A 100 4.61 -10.55 3.03
CA PRO A 100 5.57 -11.32 3.81
C PRO A 100 6.97 -11.25 3.19
N ASN A 101 8.00 -11.53 4.00
CA ASN A 101 9.37 -11.65 3.52
C ASN A 101 9.59 -12.95 2.75
N SER A 102 9.97 -12.84 1.47
CA SER A 102 10.20 -13.98 0.56
C SER A 102 11.26 -15.00 1.05
N GLN A 103 12.19 -14.59 1.93
CA GLN A 103 13.31 -15.45 2.36
C GLN A 103 12.95 -16.61 3.30
N THR A 104 11.73 -16.64 3.86
CA THR A 104 11.32 -17.72 4.79
C THR A 104 10.69 -18.92 4.09
N VAL A 105 10.09 -18.70 2.90
CA VAL A 105 9.46 -19.77 2.11
C VAL A 105 10.48 -20.81 1.66
N THR A 106 11.70 -20.39 1.33
CA THR A 106 12.78 -21.28 0.89
C THR A 106 13.32 -22.18 2.01
N LYS A 107 13.27 -21.73 3.28
CA LYS A 107 13.74 -22.53 4.43
C LYS A 107 12.73 -23.58 4.89
N GLN A 108 11.44 -23.37 4.64
CA GLN A 108 10.41 -24.38 4.97
C GLN A 108 10.34 -25.48 3.90
N ARG A 109 10.54 -25.15 2.62
CA ARG A 109 10.61 -26.15 1.53
C ARG A 109 11.76 -27.15 1.64
N ASN A 110 12.87 -26.78 2.28
CA ASN A 110 14.07 -27.62 2.39
C ASN A 110 14.09 -28.46 3.69
N LYS A 111 12.94 -28.62 4.36
CA LYS A 111 12.79 -29.41 5.59
C LYS A 111 11.85 -30.61 5.44
N GLU A 112 11.41 -30.92 4.23
CA GLU A 112 10.66 -32.12 3.88
C GLU A 112 11.52 -33.09 3.07
#